data_AF-A0A9X4NZE0-F1
#
_entry.id   AF-A0A9X4NZE0-F1
#
_cell.length_a   1.000
_cell.length_b   1.000
_cell.length_c   1.000
_cell.angle_alpha   90.00
_cell.angle_beta   90.00
_cell.angle_gamma   90.00
#
_symmetry.space_group_name_H-M   'P 1'
#
loop_
_entity.id
_entity.type
_entity.pdbx_description
1 polymer ?
#
loop_
_entity_poly.entity_id
_entity_poly.type
_entity_poly.pdbx_seq_one_letter_code
_entity_poly.pdbx_strand_id
1 'polypeptide(L)' 'MAHAFFKALLFLAAGIVIHALAGEQEMSRMGGLRRYLPNTYRAFVIGALALAGIPPLAGFFAKDSILAS' A
#
# COMPACT_ATOMS: atom_id res chain seq x y z
N MET A 1 -6.16 8.35 12.67
CA MET A 1 -6.15 8.95 11.31
C MET A 1 -5.18 8.24 10.35
N ALA A 2 -3.91 8.04 10.70
CA ALA A 2 -2.90 7.44 9.80
C ALA A 2 -3.34 6.11 9.14
N HIS A 3 -3.99 5.21 9.90
CA HIS A 3 -4.54 3.95 9.40
C HIS A 3 -5.55 4.11 8.23
N ALA A 4 -6.39 5.14 8.26
CA ALA A 4 -7.36 5.40 7.20
C ALA A 4 -6.67 5.85 5.91
N PHE A 5 -5.64 6.69 6.02
CA PHE A 5 -4.83 7.13 4.87
C PHE A 5 -4.06 5.96 4.23
N PHE A 6 -3.47 5.07 5.04
CA PHE A 6 -2.75 3.90 4.50
C PHE A 6 -3.70 2.94 3.80
N LYS A 7 -4.88 2.67 4.39
CA LYS A 7 -5.90 1.87 3.73
C LYS A 7 -6.37 2.50 2.42
N ALA A 8 -6.66 3.80 2.42
CA ALA A 8 -7.08 4.52 1.20
C ALA A 8 -6.01 4.43 0.10
N LEU A 9 -4.73 4.60 0.45
CA LEU A 9 -3.62 4.47 -0.48
C LEU A 9 -3.50 3.05 -1.05
N LEU A 10 -3.63 2.02 -0.20
CA LEU A 10 -3.57 0.62 -0.63
C LEU A 10 -4.74 0.24 -1.55
N PHE A 11 -5.95 0.70 -1.24
CA PHE A 11 -7.13 0.48 -2.09
C PHE A 11 -7.01 1.20 -3.44
N LEU A 12 -6.50 2.43 -3.45
CA LEU A 12 -6.27 3.18 -4.68
C LEU A 12 -5.19 2.51 -5.55
N ALA A 13 -4.10 2.05 -4.94
CA ALA A 13 -3.06 1.31 -5.66
C ALA A 13 -3.58 -0.02 -6.25
N ALA A 14 -4.40 -0.76 -5.49
CA ALA A 14 -5.06 -1.96 -5.98
C ALA A 14 -6.02 -1.65 -7.15
N GLY A 15 -6.81 -0.57 -7.06
CA GLY A 15 -7.69 -0.12 -8.14
C GLY A 15 -6.94 0.21 -9.44
N ILE A 16 -5.77 0.86 -9.34
CA ILE A 16 -4.91 1.14 -10.51
C ILE A 16 -4.40 -0.16 -11.14
N VAL A 17 -4.02 -1.15 -10.33
CA VAL A 17 -3.55 -2.46 -10.84
C VAL A 17 -4.67 -3.23 -11.53
N ILE A 18 -5.85 -3.29 -10.92
CA ILE A 18 -7.02 -3.96 -11.51
C ILE A 18 -7.41 -3.28 -12.82
N HIS A 19 -7.41 -1.94 -12.86
CA HIS A 19 -7.71 -1.20 -14.07
C HIS A 19 -6.66 -1.44 -15.18
N ALA A 20 -5.37 -1.47 -14.82
CA ALA A 20 -4.29 -1.72 -15.76
C ALA A 20 -4.30 -3.15 -16.35
N LEU A 21 -4.90 -4.11 -15.65
CA LEU A 21 -5.07 -5.49 -16.11
C LEU A 21 -6.46 -5.76 -16.66
N ALA A 22 -7.18 -4.73 -17.11
CA ALA A 22 -8.52 -4.84 -17.71
C ALA A 22 -9.56 -5.55 -16.82
N GLY A 23 -9.45 -5.39 -15.49
CA GLY A 23 -10.38 -5.98 -14.53
C GLY A 23 -9.96 -7.34 -13.98
N GLU A 24 -8.78 -7.86 -14.31
CA GLU A 24 -8.23 -9.06 -13.67
C GLU A 24 -8.05 -8.83 -12.16
N GLN A 25 -8.62 -9.70 -11.34
CA GLN A 25 -8.55 -9.68 -9.87
C GLN A 25 -7.81 -10.90 -9.29
N GLU A 26 -7.45 -11.85 -10.14
CA GLU A 26 -6.79 -13.09 -9.70
C GLU A 26 -5.29 -12.85 -9.51
N MET A 27 -4.81 -12.99 -8.26
CA MET A 27 -3.43 -12.65 -7.90
C MET A 27 -2.38 -13.47 -8.66
N SER A 28 -2.66 -14.73 -9.03
CA SER A 28 -1.70 -15.55 -9.79
C SER A 28 -1.50 -15.05 -11.23
N ARG A 29 -2.43 -14.24 -11.74
CA ARG A 29 -2.35 -13.58 -13.04
C ARG A 29 -1.83 -12.15 -12.94
N MET A 30 -1.59 -11.66 -11.71
CA MET A 30 -0.95 -10.38 -11.44
C MET A 30 0.57 -10.58 -11.28
N GLY A 31 1.36 -10.11 -12.25
CA GLY A 31 2.82 -10.29 -12.22
C GLY A 31 3.57 -9.26 -13.06
N GLY A 32 4.84 -8.99 -12.73
CA GLY A 32 5.70 -8.09 -13.51
C GLY A 32 5.35 -6.60 -13.45
N LEU A 33 4.32 -6.21 -12.69
CA LEU A 33 3.78 -4.85 -12.62
C LEU A 33 4.78 -3.78 -12.13
N ARG A 34 5.88 -4.15 -11.48
CA ARG A 34 6.92 -3.19 -11.04
C ARG A 34 7.50 -2.38 -12.20
N ARG A 35 7.64 -2.98 -13.39
CA ARG A 35 8.18 -2.29 -14.58
C ARG A 35 7.11 -1.45 -15.30
N TYR A 36 5.85 -1.87 -15.23
CA TYR A 36 4.73 -1.21 -15.92
C TYR A 36 4.10 -0.08 -15.09
N LEU A 37 4.04 -0.23 -13.77
CA LEU A 37 3.45 0.72 -12.82
C LEU A 37 4.43 1.08 -11.69
N PRO A 38 5.59 1.70 -12.01
CA PRO A 38 6.62 1.97 -11.01
C PRO A 38 6.14 2.91 -9.88
N ASN A 39 5.29 3.89 -10.21
CA ASN A 39 4.75 4.83 -9.22
C ASN A 39 3.75 4.16 -8.28
N THR A 40 2.81 3.38 -8.84
CA THR A 40 1.82 2.60 -8.05
C THR A 40 2.53 1.59 -7.15
N TYR A 41 3.57 0.93 -7.66
CA TYR A 41 4.38 -0.01 -6.87
C TYR A 41 5.05 0.69 -5.68
N ARG A 42 5.71 1.83 -5.91
CA ARG A 42 6.35 2.60 -4.83
C ARG A 42 5.34 3.06 -3.78
N ALA A 43 4.20 3.58 -4.21
CA ALA A 43 3.13 3.98 -3.31
C ALA A 43 2.60 2.78 -2.49
N PHE A 44 2.30 1.66 -3.15
CA PHE A 44 1.82 0.44 -2.50
C PHE A 44 2.82 -0.09 -1.46
N VAL A 45 4.11 -0.14 -1.80
CA VAL A 45 5.16 -0.57 -0.87
C VAL A 45 5.24 0.37 0.33
N ILE A 46 5.23 1.69 0.13
CA ILE A 46 5.25 2.66 1.23
C ILE A 46 4.01 2.51 2.12
N GLY A 47 2.82 2.37 1.53
CA GLY A 47 1.57 2.16 2.26
C GLY A 47 1.53 0.84 3.03
N ALA A 48 2.06 -0.24 2.44
CA ALA A 48 2.13 -1.55 3.07
C ALA A 48 3.11 -1.56 4.24
N LEU A 49 4.29 -0.96 4.07
CA LEU A 49 5.28 -0.82 5.14
C LEU A 49 4.77 0.09 6.27
N ALA A 50 4.03 1.16 5.93
CA ALA A 50 3.38 2.02 6.92
C ALA A 50 2.21 1.32 7.64
N LEU A 51 1.49 0.40 6.99
CA LEU A 51 0.49 -0.44 7.65
C LEU A 51 1.14 -1.49 8.57
N ALA A 52 2.27 -2.07 8.14
CA ALA A 52 3.05 -3.05 8.88
C ALA A 52 3.74 -2.46 10.12
N GLY A 53 3.97 -1.14 10.16
CA GLY A 53 4.53 -0.44 11.32
C GLY A 53 6.05 -0.57 11.45
N ILE A 54 6.77 -0.70 10.33
CA ILE A 54 8.24 -0.86 10.32
C ILE A 54 8.92 0.51 10.58
N PRO A 55 9.85 0.63 11.56
CA PRO A 55 10.64 1.85 11.77
C PRO A 55 11.55 2.05 10.53
N PRO A 56 11.47 3.17 9.78
CA PRO A 56 11.24 4.58 10.17
C PRO A 56 9.96 5.22 9.58
N LEU A 57 8.97 4.44 9.16
CA LEU A 57 7.78 4.95 8.47
C LEU A 57 6.68 5.38 9.46
N ALA A 58 5.78 6.27 9.03
CA ALA A 58 4.72 6.87 9.84
C ALA A 58 3.81 5.86 10.58
N GLY A 59 3.80 4.59 10.16
CA GLY A 59 3.18 3.49 10.89
C GLY A 59 3.77 3.19 12.26
N PHE A 60 5.09 3.36 12.42
CA PHE A 60 5.79 3.22 13.69
C PHE A 60 5.40 4.38 14.63
N PHE A 61 5.51 5.63 14.16
CA PHE A 61 5.10 6.82 14.95
C PHE A 61 3.61 6.81 15.35
N ALA A 62 2.71 6.34 14.47
CA ALA A 62 1.29 6.24 14.78
C ALA A 62 0.94 5.09 15.74
N LYS A 63 1.78 4.04 15.83
CA LYS A 63 1.64 2.96 16.81
C LYS A 63 2.31 3.29 18.14
N ASP A 64 3.45 3.97 18.15
CA ASP A 64 4.08 4.49 19.37
C ASP A 64 3.16 5.48 20.09
N SER A 65 2.47 6.37 19.37
CA SER A 65 1.49 7.29 19.97
C SER A 65 0.22 6.61 20.52
N ILE A 66 -0.03 5.36 20.13
CA ILE A 66 -1.17 4.54 20.61
C ILE A 66 -0.73 3.57 21.72
N LEU A 67 0.52 3.11 21.72
CA LEU A 67 1.10 2.28 22.79
C LEU A 67 1.59 3.10 23.99
N ALA A 68 1.94 4.37 23.80
CA ALA A 68 2.32 5.29 24.87
C ALA A 68 1.12 5.96 25.57
N SER A 69 -0.11 5.66 25.13
CA SER A 69 -1.38 6.12 25.71
C SER A 69 -2.12 5.01 26.43
#